data_AF-A0A6V8Q6G5-F1
#
_entry.id   AF-A0A6V8Q6G5-F1
#
_cell.length_a   1.000
_cell.length_b   1.000
_cell.length_c   1.000
_cell.angle_alpha   90.00
_cell.angle_beta   90.00
_cell.angle_gamma   90.00
#
_symmetry.space_group_name_H-M   'P 1'
#
loop_
_entity.id
_entity.type
_entity.pdbx_description
1 polymer ?
#
loop_
_entity_poly.entity_id
_entity_poly.type
_entity_poly.pdbx_seq_one_letter_code
_entity_poly.pdbx_strand_id
1 'polypeptide(L)'
;EQGESASKLLSLIDILIDGRFEEENSNKKLWRGSDNQRFHILSERAKKYARYAEEEYRGQRELHFEMSEGNSFKIIGIPNRGFMRDLKKQCRGLGLTLTQP
;
A
#
# COMPACT_ATOMS: atom_id res chain seq x y z
N GLU A 1 -25.02 -13.07 18.50
CA GLU A 1 -24.15 -12.12 19.23
C GLU A 1 -22.98 -11.57 18.41
N GLN A 2 -22.18 -12.39 17.71
CA GLN A 2 -21.01 -11.89 16.94
C GLN A 2 -21.33 -10.90 15.79
N GLY A 3 -22.53 -10.93 15.21
CA GLY A 3 -22.92 -10.02 14.13
C GLY A 3 -23.28 -8.59 14.56
N GLU A 4 -23.67 -8.39 15.83
CA GLU A 4 -24.15 -7.08 16.28
C GLU A 4 -23.00 -6.08 16.48
N SER A 5 -21.91 -6.53 17.10
CA SER A 5 -20.70 -5.71 17.27
C SER A 5 -20.05 -5.36 15.93
N ALA A 6 -20.02 -6.31 14.99
CA ALA A 6 -19.51 -6.07 13.64
C ALA A 6 -20.37 -5.03 12.88
N SER A 7 -21.70 -5.14 12.99
CA SER A 7 -22.63 -4.17 12.38
C SER A 7 -22.45 -2.76 12.97
N LYS A 8 -22.30 -2.64 14.29
CA LYS A 8 -22.00 -1.37 14.97
C LYS A 8 -20.67 -0.77 14.54
N LEU A 9 -19.65 -1.58 14.27
CA LEU A 9 -18.37 -1.08 13.76
C LEU A 9 -18.51 -0.63 12.29
N LEU A 10 -19.17 -1.42 11.45
CA LEU A 10 -19.36 -1.11 10.03
C LEU A 10 -20.20 0.17 9.83
N SER A 11 -21.13 0.49 10.73
CA SER A 11 -21.89 1.75 10.66
C SER A 11 -21.05 3.01 10.94
N LEU A 12 -19.85 2.85 11.51
CA LEU A 12 -18.89 3.94 11.73
C LEU A 12 -17.88 4.09 10.59
N ILE A 13 -17.90 3.18 9.61
CA ILE A 13 -16.96 3.14 8.49
C ILE A 13 -17.66 3.69 7.24
N ASP A 14 -16.99 4.60 6.54
CA ASP A 14 -17.51 5.16 5.27
C ASP A 14 -17.15 4.29 4.07
N ILE A 15 -15.91 3.82 4.04
CA ILE A 15 -15.34 2.98 2.98
C ILE A 15 -14.56 1.84 3.63
N LEU A 16 -14.83 0.62 3.19
CA LEU A 16 -14.08 -0.57 3.58
C LEU A 16 -13.35 -1.15 2.38
N ILE A 17 -12.06 -1.39 2.52
CA ILE A 17 -11.27 -2.19 1.58
C ILE A 17 -11.07 -3.57 2.19
N ASP A 18 -11.63 -4.61 1.57
CA ASP A 18 -11.53 -5.98 2.04
C ASP A 18 -10.66 -6.84 1.11
N GLY A 19 -10.23 -8.02 1.59
CA GLY A 19 -9.39 -8.96 0.85
C GLY A 19 -7.92 -8.95 1.30
N ARG A 20 -7.27 -10.11 1.21
CA ARG A 20 -5.85 -10.28 1.57
C ARG A 20 -4.98 -9.51 0.57
N PHE A 21 -3.94 -8.85 1.07
CA PHE A 21 -2.93 -8.28 0.18
C PHE A 21 -2.13 -9.40 -0.50
N GLU A 22 -2.09 -9.38 -1.83
CA GLU A 22 -1.34 -10.35 -2.64
C GLU A 22 -0.27 -9.61 -3.44
N GLU A 23 1.00 -9.84 -3.08
CA GLU A 23 2.13 -9.15 -3.69
C GLU A 23 2.25 -9.40 -5.20
N GLU A 24 1.68 -10.48 -5.73
CA GLU A 24 1.71 -10.82 -7.15
C GLU A 24 0.60 -10.12 -7.95
N ASN A 25 -0.54 -9.80 -7.33
CA ASN A 25 -1.72 -9.22 -7.98
C ASN A 25 -1.71 -7.70 -7.93
N SER A 26 -0.91 -7.09 -8.80
CA SER A 26 -0.62 -5.64 -8.74
C SER A 26 -1.88 -4.91 -9.04
N ASN A 27 -2.14 -3.85 -8.28
CA ASN A 27 -2.96 -2.80 -8.83
C ASN A 27 -2.21 -1.47 -8.85
N LYS A 28 -2.59 -0.64 -9.81
CA LYS A 28 -2.23 0.78 -9.85
C LYS A 28 -3.29 1.64 -9.16
N LYS A 29 -4.28 1.02 -8.53
CA LYS A 29 -5.46 1.68 -7.98
C LYS A 29 -5.08 2.50 -6.76
N LEU A 30 -5.81 3.58 -6.55
CA LEU A 30 -5.44 4.62 -5.62
C LEU A 30 -5.54 4.17 -4.16
N TRP A 31 -6.59 3.43 -3.80
CA TRP A 31 -6.93 3.11 -2.40
C TRP A 31 -6.86 1.63 -2.01
N ARG A 32 -6.61 0.72 -2.96
CA ARG A 32 -6.40 -0.72 -2.67
C ARG A 32 -4.99 -1.14 -3.08
N GLY A 33 -4.37 -2.05 -2.33
CA GLY A 33 -2.99 -2.49 -2.59
C GLY A 33 -2.88 -3.67 -3.57
N SER A 34 -3.96 -4.42 -3.76
CA SER A 34 -4.00 -5.60 -4.63
C SER A 34 -5.32 -5.66 -5.40
N ASP A 35 -5.31 -6.29 -6.58
CA ASP A 35 -6.48 -6.34 -7.48
C ASP A 35 -7.63 -7.21 -6.93
N ASN A 36 -7.31 -8.20 -6.09
CA ASN A 36 -8.30 -9.06 -5.44
C ASN A 36 -9.09 -8.34 -4.32
N GLN A 37 -8.64 -7.15 -3.91
CA GLN A 37 -9.28 -6.38 -2.85
C GLN A 37 -10.48 -5.59 -3.40
N ARG A 38 -11.58 -5.54 -2.64
CA ARG A 38 -12.80 -4.85 -3.10
C ARG A 38 -13.01 -3.55 -2.33
N PHE A 39 -13.69 -2.63 -2.99
CA PHE A 39 -13.99 -1.32 -2.46
C PHE A 39 -15.48 -1.24 -2.13
N HIS A 40 -15.81 -1.17 -0.83
CA HIS A 40 -17.18 -1.07 -0.36
C HIS A 40 -17.46 0.35 0.11
N ILE A 41 -18.53 0.95 -0.41
CA ILE A 41 -19.08 2.20 0.15
C ILE A 41 -20.18 1.80 1.12
N LEU A 42 -20.02 2.18 2.38
CA LEU A 42 -20.92 1.79 3.47
C LEU A 42 -21.82 2.93 3.95
N SER A 43 -21.58 4.17 3.50
CA SER A 43 -22.38 5.34 3.88
C SER A 43 -22.82 6.20 2.68
N GLU A 44 -23.95 6.88 2.82
CA GLU A 44 -24.48 7.79 1.80
C GLU A 44 -23.53 8.93 1.48
N ARG A 45 -22.92 9.55 2.51
CA ARG A 45 -21.98 10.66 2.35
C ARG A 45 -20.72 10.26 1.58
N ALA A 46 -20.40 8.98 1.57
CA ALA A 46 -19.22 8.44 0.89
C ALA A 46 -19.47 8.06 -0.58
N LYS A 47 -20.71 8.10 -1.07
CA LYS A 47 -21.03 7.84 -2.50
C LYS A 47 -20.23 8.71 -3.47
N LYS A 48 -19.91 9.95 -3.09
CA LYS A 48 -19.06 10.86 -3.88
C LYS A 48 -17.65 10.30 -4.15
N TYR A 49 -17.21 9.33 -3.36
CA TYR A 49 -15.93 8.67 -3.52
C TYR A 49 -15.96 7.43 -4.42
N ALA A 50 -17.12 7.04 -4.96
CA ALA A 50 -17.24 5.86 -5.84
C ALA A 50 -16.29 5.92 -7.04
N ARG A 51 -16.01 7.13 -7.55
CA ARG A 51 -15.03 7.33 -8.64
C ARG A 51 -13.63 6.81 -8.31
N TYR A 52 -13.24 6.81 -7.04
CA TYR A 52 -11.92 6.38 -6.58
C TYR A 52 -11.78 4.86 -6.52
N ALA A 53 -12.88 4.11 -6.59
CA ALA A 53 -12.84 2.65 -6.56
C ALA A 53 -11.94 2.08 -7.66
N GLU A 54 -11.98 2.70 -8.84
CA GLU A 54 -11.22 2.27 -10.01
C GLU A 54 -10.14 3.26 -10.45
N GLU A 55 -9.97 4.37 -9.73
CA GLU A 55 -8.98 5.38 -10.06
C GLU A 55 -7.56 4.85 -9.83
N GLU A 56 -6.68 5.09 -10.79
CA GLU A 56 -5.27 4.74 -10.68
C GLU A 56 -4.46 5.88 -10.07
N TYR A 57 -3.47 5.54 -9.25
CA TYR A 57 -2.43 6.44 -8.79
C TYR A 57 -1.60 6.92 -10.00
N ARG A 58 -1.71 8.21 -10.30
CA ARG A 58 -1.04 8.85 -11.47
C ARG A 58 0.28 9.53 -11.12
N GLY A 59 0.63 9.64 -9.84
CA GLY A 59 1.85 10.29 -9.38
C GLY A 59 3.09 9.41 -9.55
N GLN A 60 4.28 10.02 -9.45
CA GLN A 60 5.47 9.27 -9.12
C GLN A 60 5.42 8.94 -7.62
N ARG A 61 5.61 7.66 -7.28
CA ARG A 61 5.72 7.26 -5.88
C ARG A 61 7.03 7.79 -5.33
N GLU A 62 6.94 8.80 -4.48
CA GLU A 62 8.10 9.35 -3.80
C GLU A 62 8.52 8.40 -2.67
N LEU A 63 9.82 8.12 -2.62
CA LEU A 63 10.45 7.38 -1.53
C LEU A 63 11.25 8.37 -0.70
N HIS A 64 11.00 8.38 0.60
CA HIS A 64 11.80 9.14 1.54
C HIS A 64 12.91 8.26 2.09
N PHE A 65 14.13 8.78 2.06
CA PHE A 65 15.32 8.12 2.60
C PHE A 65 15.79 8.89 3.82
N GLU A 66 15.85 8.20 4.95
CA GLU A 66 16.35 8.75 6.21
C GLU A 66 17.66 8.04 6.56
N MET A 67 18.77 8.79 6.60
CA MET A 67 20.05 8.25 7.05
C MET A 67 20.01 8.09 8.57
N SER A 68 20.39 6.91 9.05
CA SER A 68 20.50 6.59 10.47
C SER A 68 21.98 6.43 10.86
N GLU A 69 22.27 6.34 12.16
CA GLU A 69 23.64 6.06 12.61
C GLU A 69 24.13 4.68 12.11
N GLY A 70 25.44 4.53 11.92
CA GLY A 70 26.07 3.24 11.62
C GLY A 70 25.74 2.64 10.25
N ASN A 71 26.00 3.37 9.15
CA ASN A 71 25.83 2.91 7.76
C ASN A 71 24.45 2.33 7.44
N SER A 72 23.43 2.75 8.19
CA SER A 72 22.06 2.30 8.01
C SER A 72 21.19 3.44 7.49
N PHE A 73 20.11 3.08 6.81
CA PHE A 73 19.11 4.03 6.35
C PHE A 73 17.74 3.37 6.36
N LYS A 74 16.71 4.19 6.48
CA LYS A 74 15.32 3.76 6.36
C LYS A 74 14.75 4.25 5.04
N ILE A 75 13.95 3.40 4.40
CA ILE A 75 13.16 3.75 3.23
C ILE A 75 11.71 3.84 3.68
N ILE A 76 11.10 5.00 3.51
CA ILE A 76 9.70 5.26 3.85
C ILE A 76 8.94 5.50 2.55
N GLY A 77 7.78 4.85 2.42
CA GLY A 77 6.94 4.88 1.23
C GLY A 77 6.73 3.49 0.64
N ILE A 78 5.95 3.43 -0.45
CA ILE A 78 5.63 2.17 -1.12
C ILE A 78 6.45 2.11 -2.42
N PRO A 79 7.56 1.36 -2.44
CA PRO A 79 8.38 1.27 -3.63
C PRO A 79 7.62 0.61 -4.79
N ASN A 80 8.04 0.93 -6.01
CA ASN A 80 7.59 0.18 -7.18
C ASN A 80 8.07 -1.28 -7.10
N ARG A 81 7.33 -2.17 -7.76
CA ARG A 81 7.74 -3.58 -7.85
C ARG A 81 9.14 -3.70 -8.43
N GLY A 82 9.93 -4.59 -7.84
CA GLY A 82 11.32 -4.82 -8.27
C GLY A 82 12.31 -3.77 -7.75
N PHE A 83 11.87 -2.64 -7.19
CA PHE A 83 12.77 -1.60 -6.68
C PHE A 83 13.82 -2.15 -5.73
N MET A 84 13.43 -2.92 -4.71
CA MET A 84 14.38 -3.48 -3.73
C MET A 84 15.36 -4.48 -4.36
N ARG A 85 14.90 -5.27 -5.33
CA ARG A 85 15.77 -6.20 -6.08
C ARG A 85 16.80 -5.43 -6.90
N ASP A 86 16.35 -4.39 -7.59
CA ASP A 86 17.19 -3.60 -8.49
C ASP A 86 18.17 -2.74 -7.69
N LEU A 87 17.74 -2.16 -6.56
CA LEU A 87 18.59 -1.49 -5.59
C LEU A 87 19.68 -2.42 -5.05
N LYS A 88 19.31 -3.62 -4.56
CA LYS A 88 20.28 -4.64 -4.11
C LYS A 88 21.27 -5.03 -5.21
N LYS A 89 20.80 -5.13 -6.46
CA LYS A 89 21.66 -5.42 -7.61
C LYS A 89 22.67 -4.29 -7.88
N GLN A 90 22.22 -3.03 -7.85
CA GLN A 90 23.09 -1.87 -8.08
C GLN A 90 24.11 -1.69 -6.95
N CYS A 91 23.71 -1.84 -5.68
CA CYS A 91 24.64 -1.79 -4.55
C CYS A 91 25.76 -2.83 -4.68
N ARG A 92 25.43 -4.08 -5.06
CA ARG A 92 26.45 -5.12 -5.29
C ARG A 92 27.43 -4.75 -6.40
N GLY A 93 26.96 -4.11 -7.48
CA GLY A 93 27.82 -3.59 -8.54
C GLY A 93 28.79 -2.50 -8.06
N LEU A 94 28.46 -1.82 -6.98
CA LEU A 94 29.31 -0.82 -6.32
C LEU A 94 30.15 -1.40 -5.16
N GLY A 95 30.14 -2.73 -4.96
CA GLY A 95 30.81 -3.37 -3.83
C GLY A 95 30.12 -3.19 -2.47
N LEU A 96 28.87 -2.71 -2.47
CA LEU A 96 28.06 -2.52 -1.27
C LEU A 96 27.08 -3.69 -1.08
N THR A 97 26.97 -4.18 0.16
CA THR A 97 25.98 -5.21 0.53
C THR A 97 24.90 -4.59 1.41
N LEU A 98 23.65 -4.58 0.92
CA LEU A 98 22.50 -4.20 1.73
C LEU A 98 22.04 -5.39 2.57
N THR A 99 22.10 -5.23 3.89
CA THR A 99 21.51 -6.16 4.86
C THR A 99 20.19 -5.58 5.37
N GLN A 100 19.26 -6.47 5.72
CA GLN A 100 18.06 -6.11 6.49
C GLN A 100 18.24 -6.72 7.89
N PRO A 101 17.85 -6.01 8.96
CA PRO A 101 17.83 -6.59 10.29
C PRO A 101 16.86 -7.78 10.38
#